data_AF-A0A9P7EPT1-F1
#
_entry.id   AF-A0A9P7EPT1-F1
#
_cell.length_a   1.000
_cell.length_b   1.000
_cell.length_c   1.000
_cell.angle_alpha   90.00
_cell.angle_beta   90.00
_cell.angle_gamma   90.00
#
_symmetry.space_group_name_H-M   'P 1'
#
loop_
_entity.id
_entity.type
_entity.pdbx_description
1 polymer ?
#
loop_
_entity_poly.entity_id
_entity_poly.type
_entity_poly.pdbx_seq_one_letter_code
_entity_poly.pdbx_strand_id
1 'polypeptide(L)'
;ATVYPNVQSQDMDDTTFKPLFFTIKFSGTLPKHLIEQNIPVEISVSIAEEYGCFTMPFVKAISSMDQWQSDTESMLNSSDSNFSGIIECIPPPDEIPIPFLPLPSTFNHTNQDDWAKLSKEIEGWLIELDTELSQWMWGRDTFWLTFIAAYPFFPRGTWPMWDPRIPLEGAFIERWLE
;
A
#
# COMPACT_ATOMS: atom_id res chain seq x y z
N ALA A 1 -14.55 20.72 -5.17
CA ALA A 1 -14.31 21.53 -6.38
C ALA A 1 -14.36 20.59 -7.58
N THR A 2 -14.86 21.05 -8.74
CA THR A 2 -14.95 20.22 -9.95
C THR A 2 -13.89 20.67 -10.95
N VAL A 3 -13.07 19.75 -11.45
CA VAL A 3 -12.02 20.03 -12.44
C VAL A 3 -12.38 19.33 -13.75
N TYR A 4 -12.27 20.06 -14.85
CA TYR A 4 -12.52 19.55 -16.20
C TYR A 4 -11.19 19.49 -16.98
N PRO A 5 -10.51 18.34 -17.04
CA PRO A 5 -9.26 18.22 -17.81
C PRO A 5 -9.54 18.38 -19.31
N ASN A 6 -8.68 19.11 -20.01
CA ASN A 6 -8.74 19.21 -21.46
C ASN A 6 -8.09 17.96 -22.07
N VAL A 7 -8.91 17.13 -22.72
CA VAL A 7 -8.48 15.91 -23.39
C VAL A 7 -8.26 16.23 -24.87
N GLN A 8 -7.01 16.14 -25.33
CA GLN A 8 -6.66 16.24 -26.75
C GLN A 8 -6.17 14.88 -27.23
N SER A 9 -6.88 14.28 -28.20
CA SER A 9 -6.42 13.08 -28.91
C SER A 9 -5.52 13.49 -30.07
N GLN A 10 -4.35 12.87 -30.18
CA GLN A 10 -3.39 13.14 -31.25
C GLN A 10 -3.38 12.05 -32.35
N ASP A 11 -4.03 10.89 -32.15
CA ASP A 11 -4.03 9.81 -33.14
C ASP A 11 -5.29 8.90 -33.08
N MET A 12 -5.61 8.25 -34.20
CA MET A 12 -6.84 7.47 -34.39
C MET A 12 -6.79 5.99 -34.00
N ASP A 13 -5.62 5.46 -33.61
CA ASP A 13 -5.48 4.07 -33.19
C ASP A 13 -4.89 4.03 -31.77
N ASP A 14 -5.77 3.74 -30.80
CA ASP A 14 -5.52 3.57 -29.36
C ASP A 14 -4.73 4.68 -28.64
N THR A 15 -5.47 5.63 -28.04
CA THR A 15 -4.90 6.67 -27.20
C THR A 15 -4.78 6.20 -25.74
N THR A 16 -3.55 5.92 -25.31
CA THR A 16 -3.24 5.75 -23.88
C THR A 16 -3.17 7.10 -23.17
N PHE A 17 -3.97 7.28 -22.13
CA PHE A 17 -3.91 8.47 -21.29
C PHE A 17 -2.69 8.41 -20.36
N LYS A 18 -1.94 9.52 -20.27
CA LYS A 18 -0.96 9.69 -19.20
C LYS A 18 -1.69 9.90 -17.87
N PRO A 19 -1.12 9.42 -16.75
CA PRO A 19 -1.67 9.68 -15.42
C PRO A 19 -1.85 11.19 -15.19
N LEU A 20 -3.04 11.57 -14.70
CA LEU A 20 -3.34 12.93 -14.28
C LEU A 20 -2.97 13.08 -12.80
N PHE A 21 -2.07 14.01 -12.51
CA PHE A 21 -1.63 14.30 -11.14
C PHE A 21 -2.42 15.49 -10.59
N PHE A 22 -3.07 15.28 -9.44
CA PHE A 22 -3.78 16.32 -8.71
C PHE A 22 -3.09 16.57 -7.37
N THR A 23 -2.71 17.82 -7.11
CA THR A 23 -2.11 18.23 -5.84
C THR A 23 -3.11 19.09 -5.08
N ILE A 24 -3.54 18.63 -3.90
CA ILE A 24 -4.40 19.39 -2.99
C ILE A 24 -3.51 19.99 -1.90
N LYS A 25 -3.59 21.31 -1.73
CA LYS A 25 -2.87 22.04 -0.68
C LYS A 25 -3.86 22.70 0.26
N PHE A 26 -3.74 22.41 1.55
CA PHE A 26 -4.48 23.08 2.60
C PHE A 26 -3.59 24.15 3.23
N SER A 27 -4.10 25.38 3.36
CA SER A 27 -3.46 26.44 4.12
C SER A 27 -4.32 26.80 5.32
N GLY A 28 -3.70 26.98 6.48
CA GLY A 28 -4.40 27.28 7.72
C GLY A 28 -3.45 27.38 8.91
N THR A 29 -3.98 27.85 10.04
CA THR A 29 -3.28 27.83 11.32
C THR A 29 -3.87 26.74 12.20
N LEU A 30 -3.01 25.90 12.75
CA LEU A 30 -3.42 24.84 13.65
C LEU A 30 -3.07 25.24 15.09
N PRO A 31 -4.02 25.14 16.04
CA PRO A 31 -3.72 25.28 17.46
C PRO A 31 -2.59 24.34 17.90
N LYS A 32 -1.64 24.83 18.71
CA LYS A 32 -0.44 24.08 19.11
C LYS A 32 -0.72 22.70 19.72
N HIS A 33 -1.83 22.55 20.44
CA HIS A 33 -2.24 21.30 21.08
C HIS A 33 -2.72 20.22 20.10
N LEU A 34 -3.02 20.58 18.84
CA LEU A 34 -3.41 19.63 17.79
C LEU A 34 -2.23 19.20 16.91
N ILE A 35 -1.05 19.81 17.07
CA ILE A 35 0.16 19.47 16.28
C ILE A 35 0.71 18.10 16.66
N GLU A 36 0.49 17.64 17.89
CA GLU A 36 0.95 16.34 18.39
C GLU A 36 -0.10 15.23 18.20
N GLN A 37 -1.24 15.53 17.58
CA GLN A 37 -2.31 14.57 17.34
C GLN A 37 -2.37 14.18 15.86
N ASN A 38 -2.61 12.89 15.60
CA ASN A 38 -2.92 12.41 14.26
C ASN A 38 -4.26 12.99 13.81
N ILE A 39 -4.22 14.11 13.09
CA ILE A 39 -5.43 14.74 12.54
C ILE A 39 -5.92 13.90 11.36
N PRO A 40 -7.12 13.29 11.45
CA PRO A 40 -7.65 12.55 10.32
C PRO A 40 -8.00 13.52 9.18
N VAL A 41 -7.54 13.20 7.98
CA VAL A 41 -7.90 13.91 6.75
C VAL A 41 -8.63 12.95 5.83
N GLU A 42 -9.88 13.27 5.51
CA GLU A 42 -10.68 12.52 4.56
C GLU A 42 -10.66 13.21 3.19
N ILE A 43 -10.37 12.45 2.14
CA ILE A 43 -10.40 12.93 0.75
C ILE A 43 -11.29 11.98 -0.04
N SER A 44 -12.35 12.52 -0.63
CA SER A 44 -13.26 11.80 -1.52
C SER A 44 -13.03 12.21 -2.97
N VAL A 45 -12.86 11.23 -3.85
CA VAL A 45 -12.74 11.41 -5.31
C VAL A 45 -13.84 10.61 -5.98
N SER A 46 -14.63 11.26 -6.82
CA SER A 46 -15.72 10.63 -7.57
C SER A 46 -15.54 10.88 -9.05
N ILE A 47 -15.81 9.86 -9.86
CA ILE A 47 -15.83 9.94 -11.32
C ILE A 47 -17.28 9.74 -11.76
N ALA A 48 -17.72 10.45 -12.81
CA ALA A 48 -19.06 10.28 -13.33
C ALA A 48 -19.25 8.84 -13.84
N GLU A 49 -20.43 8.27 -13.60
CA GLU A 49 -20.72 6.84 -13.78
C GLU A 49 -20.42 6.36 -15.21
N GLU A 50 -20.69 7.21 -16.20
CA GLU A 50 -20.42 6.97 -17.61
C GLU A 50 -18.93 6.76 -17.95
N TYR A 51 -18.01 7.12 -17.06
CA TYR A 51 -16.56 6.95 -17.23
C TYR A 51 -15.94 5.90 -16.31
N GLY A 52 -16.74 5.23 -15.47
CA GLY A 52 -16.24 4.25 -14.50
C GLY A 52 -15.56 3.03 -15.13
N CYS A 53 -15.92 2.67 -16.38
CA CYS A 53 -15.31 1.55 -17.10
C CYS A 53 -13.95 1.87 -17.72
N PHE A 54 -13.58 3.15 -17.84
CA PHE A 54 -12.37 3.61 -18.51
C PHE A 54 -11.31 4.13 -17.54
N THR A 55 -11.65 4.22 -16.25
CA THR A 55 -10.81 4.84 -15.23
C THR A 55 -10.69 3.93 -14.03
N MET A 56 -9.46 3.74 -13.54
CA MET A 56 -9.20 3.04 -12.29
C MET A 56 -8.59 4.04 -11.30
N PRO A 57 -9.34 4.54 -10.31
CA PRO A 57 -8.79 5.47 -9.34
C PRO A 57 -7.74 4.75 -8.49
N PHE A 58 -6.58 5.38 -8.34
CA PHE A 58 -5.51 4.92 -7.45
C PHE A 58 -5.07 6.08 -6.57
N VAL A 59 -4.98 5.82 -5.26
CA VAL A 59 -4.56 6.81 -4.27
C VAL A 59 -3.20 6.40 -3.72
N LYS A 60 -2.23 7.31 -3.81
CA LYS A 60 -0.91 7.16 -3.21
C LYS A 60 -0.58 8.39 -2.39
N ALA A 61 -0.24 8.19 -1.12
CA ALA A 61 0.39 9.23 -0.32
C ALA A 61 1.83 9.40 -0.82
N ILE A 62 2.21 10.63 -1.16
CA ILE A 62 3.56 10.96 -1.62
C ILE A 62 4.12 11.95 -0.60
N SER A 63 5.26 11.62 0.00
CA SER A 63 5.97 12.55 0.87
C SER A 63 6.57 13.67 0.03
N SER A 64 6.65 14.88 0.57
CA SER A 64 7.33 16.01 -0.10
C SER A 64 8.79 15.69 -0.48
N MET A 65 9.39 14.63 0.09
CA MET A 65 10.73 14.15 -0.23
C MET A 65 10.77 13.30 -1.52
N ASP A 66 9.71 12.52 -1.81
CA ASP A 66 9.61 11.67 -2.99
C ASP A 66 9.37 12.47 -4.27
N GLN A 67 8.79 13.67 -4.13
CA GLN A 67 8.49 14.56 -5.25
C GLN A 67 9.76 15.08 -5.95
N TRP A 68 10.89 15.15 -5.24
CA TRP A 68 12.16 15.59 -5.82
C TRP A 68 12.84 14.49 -6.63
N GLN A 69 12.55 13.21 -6.38
CA GLN A 69 13.17 12.11 -7.13
C GLN A 69 12.50 11.90 -8.50
N SER A 70 11.18 12.05 -8.60
CA SER A 70 10.48 11.87 -9.88
C SER A 70 10.73 12.99 -10.91
N ASP A 71 11.03 14.21 -10.49
CA ASP A 71 11.36 15.31 -11.41
C ASP A 71 12.81 15.25 -11.91
N THR A 72 13.67 14.42 -11.32
CA THR A 72 15.11 14.36 -11.65
C THR A 72 15.44 13.37 -12.78
N GLU A 73 14.54 12.45 -13.14
CA GLU A 73 14.82 11.48 -14.21
C GLU A 73 14.63 12.04 -15.63
N SER A 74 14.05 13.24 -15.81
CA SER A 74 13.86 13.82 -17.15
C SER A 74 14.84 14.94 -17.51
N MET A 75 15.70 15.39 -16.61
CA MET A 75 16.70 16.42 -16.91
C MET A 75 17.93 16.24 -16.02
N LEU A 76 19.05 15.87 -16.64
CA LEU A 76 20.43 16.32 -16.36
C LEU A 76 21.46 15.21 -16.68
N ASN A 77 21.73 15.07 -17.98
CA ASN A 77 23.12 15.03 -18.41
C ASN A 77 23.74 16.39 -18.05
N SER A 78 24.45 16.48 -16.92
CA SER A 78 25.60 17.37 -16.79
C SER A 78 26.31 17.08 -15.49
N SER A 79 27.59 16.79 -15.63
CA SER A 79 28.52 16.31 -14.62
C SER A 79 28.80 17.31 -13.49
N ASP A 80 29.32 16.73 -12.42
CA ASP A 80 30.15 17.31 -11.36
C ASP A 80 29.45 18.15 -10.28
N SER A 81 29.30 17.56 -9.10
CA SER A 81 30.13 17.97 -7.96
C SER A 81 30.09 16.95 -6.82
N ASN A 82 31.28 16.53 -6.42
CA ASN A 82 31.57 15.68 -5.28
C ASN A 82 30.98 16.24 -3.98
N PHE A 83 30.09 15.48 -3.34
CA PHE A 83 29.92 15.55 -1.88
C PHE A 83 29.91 14.14 -1.31
N SER A 84 31.12 13.68 -0.98
CA SER A 84 31.37 12.53 -0.10
C SER A 84 30.96 12.94 1.31
N GLY A 85 29.70 12.71 1.65
CA GLY A 85 29.20 12.74 3.01
C GLY A 85 28.33 11.50 3.20
N ILE A 86 28.93 10.43 3.71
CA ILE A 86 28.19 9.29 4.26
C ILE A 86 27.46 9.83 5.49
N ILE A 87 26.26 10.36 5.27
CA ILE A 87 25.26 10.46 6.33
C ILE A 87 24.50 9.15 6.23
N GLU A 88 24.78 8.25 7.17
CA GLU A 88 23.87 7.14 7.48
C GLU A 88 22.50 7.78 7.75
N CYS A 89 21.61 7.68 6.77
CA CYS A 89 20.22 8.05 6.92
C CYS A 89 19.63 7.12 7.97
N ILE A 90 19.57 7.59 9.21
CA ILE A 90 18.74 6.96 10.24
C ILE A 90 17.30 7.06 9.72
N PRO A 91 16.64 5.94 9.38
CA PRO A 91 15.26 5.97 8.90
C PRO A 91 14.36 6.56 10.00
N PRO A 92 13.28 7.29 9.62
CA PRO A 92 12.29 7.73 10.59
C PRO A 92 11.73 6.52 11.36
N PRO A 93 11.39 6.66 12.65
CA PRO A 93 11.16 5.54 13.55
C PRO A 93 9.96 4.62 13.24
N ASP A 94 9.21 4.82 12.16
CA ASP A 94 7.87 4.20 12.01
C ASP A 94 7.58 3.49 10.67
N GLU A 95 8.57 3.28 9.79
CA GLU A 95 8.37 2.36 8.65
C GLU A 95 8.78 0.94 9.03
N ILE A 96 7.85 0.21 9.64
CA ILE A 96 8.03 -1.22 9.91
C ILE A 96 8.23 -1.93 8.57
N PRO A 97 9.39 -2.56 8.32
CA PRO A 97 9.66 -3.22 7.07
C PRO A 97 8.70 -4.40 6.87
N ILE A 98 8.22 -4.57 5.63
CA ILE A 98 7.32 -5.68 5.23
C ILE A 98 8.15 -6.67 4.39
N PRO A 99 8.71 -7.73 5.00
CA PRO A 99 9.76 -8.54 4.37
C PRO A 99 9.26 -9.47 3.26
N PHE A 100 7.95 -9.71 3.19
CA PHE A 100 7.32 -10.61 2.22
C PHE A 100 6.72 -9.88 1.00
N LEU A 101 6.88 -8.55 0.91
CA LEU A 101 6.45 -7.75 -0.23
C LEU A 101 7.62 -6.98 -0.87
N PRO A 102 7.62 -6.81 -2.20
CA PRO A 102 6.70 -7.42 -3.17
C PRO A 102 6.88 -8.94 -3.27
N LEU A 103 5.84 -9.64 -3.76
CA LEU A 103 5.94 -11.09 -3.93
C LEU A 103 7.05 -11.45 -4.93
N PRO A 104 7.80 -12.54 -4.70
CA PRO A 104 8.79 -13.03 -5.66
C PRO A 104 8.14 -13.32 -7.01
N SER A 105 8.85 -13.06 -8.11
CA SER A 105 8.38 -13.40 -9.47
C SER A 105 8.16 -14.90 -9.69
N THR A 106 8.74 -15.72 -8.81
CA THR A 106 8.56 -17.18 -8.79
C THR A 106 7.31 -17.64 -8.04
N PHE A 107 6.60 -16.74 -7.36
CA PHE A 107 5.41 -17.09 -6.59
C PHE A 107 4.28 -17.58 -7.52
N ASN A 108 3.81 -18.79 -7.29
CA ASN A 108 2.72 -19.38 -8.06
C ASN A 108 1.41 -19.33 -7.26
N HIS A 109 0.49 -18.46 -7.68
CA HIS A 109 -0.83 -18.30 -7.06
C HIS A 109 -1.74 -19.53 -7.14
N THR A 110 -1.41 -20.53 -7.97
CA THR A 110 -2.12 -21.81 -8.03
C THR A 110 -1.50 -22.89 -7.15
N ASN A 111 -0.30 -22.64 -6.60
CA ASN A 111 0.41 -23.59 -5.77
C ASN A 111 0.07 -23.37 -4.28
N GLN A 112 -0.46 -24.42 -3.66
CA GLN A 112 -0.78 -24.44 -2.24
C GLN A 112 0.44 -24.18 -1.35
N ASP A 113 1.60 -24.75 -1.71
CA ASP A 113 2.82 -24.66 -0.89
C ASP A 113 3.38 -23.24 -0.87
N ASP A 114 3.23 -22.49 -1.97
CA ASP A 114 3.66 -21.10 -2.05
C ASP A 114 2.81 -20.20 -1.14
N TRP A 115 1.49 -20.42 -1.12
CA TRP A 115 0.59 -19.75 -0.17
C TRP A 115 0.88 -20.13 1.27
N ALA A 116 1.13 -21.42 1.54
CA ALA A 116 1.46 -21.90 2.88
C ALA A 116 2.75 -21.25 3.39
N LYS A 117 3.79 -21.18 2.55
CA LYS A 117 5.04 -20.51 2.87
C LYS A 117 4.84 -19.02 3.16
N LEU A 118 4.10 -18.31 2.29
CA LEU A 118 3.81 -16.89 2.48
C LEU A 118 3.03 -16.65 3.78
N SER A 119 2.04 -17.49 4.10
CA SER A 119 1.28 -17.39 5.36
C SER A 119 2.19 -17.51 6.59
N LYS A 120 3.22 -18.37 6.53
CA LYS A 120 4.19 -18.54 7.62
C LYS A 120 5.16 -17.37 7.74
N GLU A 121 5.57 -16.77 6.63
CA GLU A 121 6.38 -15.54 6.65
C GLU A 121 5.61 -14.37 7.28
N ILE A 122 4.31 -14.23 6.97
CA ILE A 122 3.45 -13.21 7.56
C ILE A 122 3.18 -13.51 9.05
N GLU A 123 2.94 -14.77 9.42
CA GLU A 123 2.76 -15.18 10.82
C GLU A 123 3.98 -14.82 11.67
N GLY A 124 5.19 -15.13 11.19
CA GLY A 124 6.44 -14.77 11.87
C GLY A 124 6.60 -13.27 12.06
N TRP A 125 6.28 -12.48 11.02
CA TRP A 125 6.32 -11.03 11.09
C TRP A 125 5.30 -10.48 12.10
N LEU A 126 4.04 -10.90 12.05
CA LEU A 126 2.97 -10.45 12.96
C LEU A 126 3.27 -10.69 14.44
N ILE A 127 3.95 -11.79 14.74
CA ILE A 127 4.34 -12.20 16.09
C ILE A 127 5.37 -11.25 16.71
N GLU A 128 6.16 -10.56 15.89
CA GLU A 128 7.18 -9.61 16.31
C GLU A 128 6.64 -8.17 16.42
N LEU A 129 5.46 -7.89 15.85
CA LEU A 129 4.81 -6.59 15.89
C LEU A 129 3.94 -6.39 17.15
N ASP A 130 3.79 -5.14 17.56
CA ASP A 130 2.79 -4.72 18.55
C ASP A 130 1.39 -4.75 17.91
N THR A 131 0.42 -5.31 18.64
CA THR A 131 -0.98 -5.46 18.22
C THR A 131 -1.72 -4.14 18.02
N GLU A 132 -1.24 -3.06 18.65
CA GLU A 132 -1.85 -1.72 18.53
C GLU A 132 -1.47 -1.00 17.22
N LEU A 133 -0.54 -1.58 16.43
CA LEU A 133 -0.07 -0.98 15.19
C LEU A 133 -1.03 -1.26 14.03
N SER A 134 -1.26 -0.26 13.18
CA SER A 134 -2.13 -0.40 12.00
C SER A 134 -1.60 -1.45 11.02
N GLN A 135 -0.27 -1.60 10.94
CA GLN A 135 0.41 -2.64 10.18
C GLN A 135 0.06 -4.04 10.67
N TRP A 136 -0.14 -4.22 11.98
CA TRP A 136 -0.56 -5.49 12.55
C TRP A 136 -1.99 -5.84 12.12
N MET A 137 -2.91 -4.86 12.14
CA MET A 137 -4.30 -5.06 11.69
C MET A 137 -4.36 -5.50 10.22
N TRP A 138 -3.69 -4.76 9.34
CA TRP A 138 -3.61 -5.11 7.92
C TRP A 138 -2.87 -6.44 7.69
N GLY A 139 -1.80 -6.68 8.44
CA GLY A 139 -1.03 -7.91 8.40
C GLY A 139 -1.87 -9.12 8.76
N ARG A 140 -2.75 -9.00 9.76
CA ARG A 140 -3.67 -10.05 10.21
C ARG A 140 -4.66 -10.42 9.11
N ASP A 141 -5.26 -9.44 8.43
CA ASP A 141 -6.15 -9.72 7.29
C ASP A 141 -5.37 -10.40 6.14
N THR A 142 -4.14 -9.96 5.90
CA THR A 142 -3.26 -10.56 4.87
C THR A 142 -2.87 -11.99 5.24
N PHE A 143 -2.56 -12.26 6.51
CA PHE A 143 -2.33 -13.60 7.02
C PHE A 143 -3.54 -14.50 6.75
N TRP A 144 -4.74 -14.08 7.13
CA TRP A 144 -5.93 -14.90 6.93
C TRP A 144 -6.23 -15.16 5.46
N LEU A 145 -6.01 -14.18 4.58
CA LEU A 145 -6.13 -14.35 3.14
C LEU A 145 -5.17 -15.43 2.63
N THR A 146 -3.90 -15.33 2.97
CA THR A 146 -2.87 -16.29 2.50
C THR A 146 -3.05 -17.68 3.10
N PHE A 147 -3.46 -17.75 4.37
CA PHE A 147 -3.74 -19.01 5.06
C PHE A 147 -4.94 -19.74 4.43
N ILE A 148 -6.03 -19.04 4.13
CA ILE A 148 -7.20 -19.63 3.47
C ILE A 148 -6.88 -20.01 2.02
N ALA A 149 -6.05 -19.21 1.32
CA ALA A 149 -5.59 -19.59 -0.02
C ALA A 149 -4.78 -20.90 0.00
N ALA A 150 -4.00 -21.16 1.06
CA ALA A 150 -3.30 -22.43 1.27
C ALA A 150 -4.22 -23.56 1.77
N TYR A 151 -5.28 -23.24 2.52
CA TYR A 151 -6.17 -24.21 3.16
C TYR A 151 -7.63 -23.85 2.90
N PRO A 152 -8.14 -23.99 1.67
CA PRO A 152 -9.44 -23.46 1.24
C PRO A 152 -10.64 -24.12 1.93
N PHE A 153 -10.42 -25.26 2.59
CA PHE A 153 -11.45 -25.94 3.35
C PHE A 153 -11.59 -25.41 4.79
N PHE A 154 -10.71 -24.53 5.27
CA PHE A 154 -10.83 -23.92 6.60
C PHE A 154 -12.22 -23.26 6.80
N PRO A 155 -12.89 -23.43 7.96
CA PRO A 155 -12.49 -24.19 9.16
C PRO A 155 -13.05 -25.62 9.18
N ARG A 156 -13.30 -26.24 8.02
CA ARG A 156 -13.85 -27.60 7.87
C ARG A 156 -12.90 -28.52 7.10
N GLY A 157 -12.13 -29.37 7.77
CA GLY A 157 -11.07 -30.15 7.10
C GLY A 157 -9.76 -30.14 7.88
N THR A 158 -8.64 -30.15 7.17
CA THR A 158 -7.30 -30.24 7.78
C THR A 158 -6.48 -29.01 7.42
N TRP A 159 -5.88 -28.39 8.43
CA TRP A 159 -4.95 -27.26 8.31
C TRP A 159 -3.92 -27.35 9.44
N PRO A 160 -2.74 -26.73 9.28
CA PRO A 160 -1.77 -26.62 10.35
C PRO A 160 -2.28 -25.69 11.45
N MET A 161 -1.76 -25.86 12.66
CA MET A 161 -1.93 -24.86 13.70
C MET A 161 -1.20 -23.56 13.32
N TRP A 162 -1.80 -22.43 13.67
CA TRP A 162 -1.20 -21.10 13.64
C TRP A 162 -0.95 -20.61 15.06
N ASP A 163 -0.12 -19.59 15.22
CA ASP A 163 0.16 -18.98 16.52
C ASP A 163 -1.11 -18.31 17.10
N PRO A 164 -1.52 -18.66 18.34
CA PRO A 164 -2.76 -18.15 18.94
C PRO A 164 -2.74 -16.64 19.22
N ARG A 165 -1.59 -15.96 19.11
CA ARG A 165 -1.51 -14.50 19.16
C ARG A 165 -2.16 -13.83 17.94
N ILE A 166 -2.43 -14.58 16.88
CA ILE A 166 -3.20 -14.12 15.73
C ILE A 166 -4.65 -14.57 15.92
N PRO A 167 -5.55 -13.70 16.40
CA PRO A 167 -6.94 -14.05 16.66
C PRO A 167 -7.72 -14.24 15.34
N LEU A 168 -8.79 -15.02 15.42
CA LEU A 168 -9.82 -15.16 14.37
C LEU A 168 -10.72 -13.91 14.33
N GLU A 169 -10.11 -12.76 14.12
CA GLU A 169 -10.75 -11.45 14.09
C GLU A 169 -10.20 -10.66 12.91
N GLY A 170 -11.01 -9.75 12.37
CA GLY A 170 -10.67 -8.96 11.19
C GLY A 170 -11.72 -9.08 10.10
N ALA A 171 -11.82 -8.03 9.28
CA ALA A 171 -12.88 -7.89 8.30
C ALA A 171 -12.91 -9.03 7.28
N PHE A 172 -11.75 -9.60 6.95
CA PHE A 172 -11.66 -10.72 6.03
C PHE A 172 -12.14 -12.04 6.66
N ILE A 173 -11.57 -12.40 7.82
CA ILE A 173 -11.79 -13.72 8.42
C ILE A 173 -13.19 -13.86 9.01
N GLU A 174 -13.74 -12.80 9.59
CA GLU A 174 -15.11 -12.80 10.12
C GLU A 174 -16.11 -13.09 9.00
N ARG A 175 -15.96 -12.43 7.85
CA ARG A 175 -16.81 -12.67 6.66
C ARG A 175 -16.64 -14.07 6.07
N TRP A 176 -15.45 -14.66 6.19
CA TRP A 176 -15.20 -16.03 5.72
C TRP A 176 -15.88 -17.09 6.59
N LEU A 177 -16.03 -16.82 7.90
CA LEU A 177 -16.58 -17.76 8.88
C LEU A 177 -18.11 -17.75 8.98
N GLU A 178 -18.77 -16.74 8.40
CA GLU A 178 -20.24 -16.66 8.24
C GLU A 178 -20.80 -17.77 7.33
#